data_AF-A0A2E5IZG1-F1
#
_entry.id   AF-A0A2E5IZG1-F1
#
_cell.length_a   1.000
_cell.length_b   1.000
_cell.length_c   1.000
_cell.angle_alpha   90.00
_cell.angle_beta   90.00
_cell.angle_gamma   90.00
#
_symmetry.space_group_name_H-M   'P 1'
#
loop_
_entity.id
_entity.type
_entity.pdbx_description
1 polymer ?
#
loop_
_entity_poly.entity_id
_entity_poly.type
_entity_poly.pdbx_seq_one_letter_code
_entity_poly.pdbx_strand_id
1 'polypeptide(L)'
;MKFSYIPKQLTSEELHAYEKYVSDAYSNADVAHTLRKELYIATSNFTPEQFFPFRETYLRWYSTIAWKRLRSLDVFELQHVLQHTFFLAILQEQKILDKLVSWLAINTSPYSDRGVVYDKMIRDTILSSQEVVYMENGKPFTIEKLVQEVIALDNKDSLAQAEYFSKFEKRIALELKKSYFNDRDINAIVLTLIGLLKTFIAIEKENIHSMVLLLESPERFFETLHSLNKEERAEALGIPPEEKPTESQVEMPTQSEKSAEIPQVETVAVDFPQELGLHKHDFALWILEEDTLALLLSWMKSFGSADIAHAALATELKQNLPQELDDETATMLLQVDTFLRNNNFGSKKDMVYFNEETGTFSWS
;
A
#
# COMPACT_ATOMS: atom_id res chain seq x y z
N MET A 1 21.22 -30.21 -11.05
CA MET A 1 21.36 -29.47 -12.32
C MET A 1 21.99 -28.13 -11.96
N LYS A 2 23.05 -27.67 -12.64
CA LYS A 2 23.66 -26.36 -12.37
C LYS A 2 23.25 -25.37 -13.44
N PHE A 3 22.94 -24.14 -13.05
CA PHE A 3 22.74 -23.06 -14.01
C PHE A 3 24.07 -22.65 -14.66
N SER A 4 24.02 -22.30 -15.95
CA SER A 4 25.12 -21.54 -16.56
C SER A 4 25.20 -20.18 -15.87
N TYR A 5 26.39 -19.77 -15.45
CA TYR A 5 26.62 -18.44 -14.87
C TYR A 5 26.35 -17.29 -15.84
N ILE A 6 26.18 -17.60 -17.13
CA ILE A 6 25.78 -16.67 -18.17
C ILE A 6 24.39 -17.12 -18.67
N PRO A 7 23.32 -16.36 -18.37
CA PRO A 7 22.00 -16.55 -18.96
C PRO A 7 22.09 -16.62 -20.47
N LYS A 8 21.32 -17.55 -21.04
CA LYS A 8 21.21 -17.74 -22.48
C LYS A 8 19.76 -17.96 -22.84
N GLN A 9 19.43 -17.82 -24.12
CA GLN A 9 18.14 -18.27 -24.60
C GLN A 9 18.06 -19.79 -24.40
N LEU A 10 17.07 -20.24 -23.64
CA LEU A 10 16.83 -21.66 -23.37
C LEU A 10 16.06 -22.29 -24.52
N THR A 11 16.38 -23.53 -24.86
CA THR A 11 15.50 -24.35 -25.71
C THR A 11 14.23 -24.73 -24.94
N SER A 12 13.18 -25.19 -25.63
CA SER A 12 11.95 -25.64 -24.98
C SER A 12 12.19 -26.80 -24.00
N GLU A 13 13.10 -27.72 -24.34
CA GLU A 13 13.50 -28.82 -23.46
C GLU A 13 14.24 -28.34 -22.21
N GLU A 14 15.19 -27.41 -22.39
CA GLU A 14 15.93 -26.82 -21.26
C GLU A 14 14.99 -26.03 -20.35
N LEU A 15 14.09 -25.23 -20.94
CA LEU A 15 13.09 -24.46 -20.22
C LEU A 15 12.23 -25.39 -19.35
N HIS A 16 11.67 -26.45 -19.93
CA HIS A 16 10.85 -27.40 -19.19
C HIS A 16 11.62 -28.10 -18.06
N ALA A 17 12.88 -28.50 -18.31
CA ALA A 17 13.73 -29.11 -17.30
C ALA A 17 14.03 -28.14 -16.14
N TYR A 18 14.33 -26.88 -16.45
CA TYR A 18 14.57 -25.85 -15.43
C TYR A 18 13.31 -25.50 -14.65
N GLU A 19 12.14 -25.40 -15.30
CA GLU A 19 10.87 -25.16 -14.61
C GLU A 19 10.55 -26.27 -13.61
N LYS A 20 10.77 -27.53 -13.99
CA LYS A 20 10.65 -28.66 -13.06
C LYS A 20 11.62 -28.53 -11.89
N TYR A 21 12.88 -28.21 -12.15
CA TYR A 21 13.89 -28.04 -11.11
C TYR A 21 13.57 -26.89 -10.14
N VAL A 22 13.04 -25.76 -10.66
CA VAL A 22 12.57 -24.63 -9.86
C VAL A 22 11.36 -25.02 -9.02
N SER A 23 10.43 -25.80 -9.57
CA SER A 23 9.29 -26.34 -8.84
C SER A 23 9.74 -27.25 -7.68
N ASP A 24 10.69 -28.15 -7.94
CA ASP A 24 11.26 -29.04 -6.91
C ASP A 24 11.94 -28.24 -5.80
N ALA A 25 12.61 -27.14 -6.15
CA ALA A 25 13.25 -26.24 -5.19
C ALA A 25 12.24 -25.62 -4.21
N TYR A 26 10.97 -25.42 -4.58
CA TYR A 26 9.96 -24.92 -3.63
C TYR A 26 9.68 -25.88 -2.48
N SER A 27 9.94 -27.17 -2.67
CA SER A 27 9.70 -28.20 -1.65
C SER A 27 10.93 -28.54 -0.81
N ASN A 28 12.12 -28.04 -1.17
CA ASN A 28 13.38 -28.35 -0.49
C ASN A 28 14.21 -27.09 -0.21
N ALA A 29 14.51 -26.85 1.07
CA ALA A 29 15.12 -25.60 1.46
C ALA A 29 16.58 -25.42 1.05
N ASP A 30 17.37 -26.48 1.05
CA ASP A 30 18.76 -26.41 0.62
C ASP A 30 18.84 -26.21 -0.89
N VAL A 31 17.99 -26.92 -1.65
CA VAL A 31 17.92 -26.78 -3.11
C VAL A 31 17.53 -25.36 -3.50
N ALA A 32 16.51 -24.78 -2.86
CA ALA A 32 16.13 -23.39 -3.12
C ALA A 32 17.24 -22.39 -2.75
N HIS A 33 17.99 -22.63 -1.69
CA HIS A 33 19.12 -21.76 -1.33
C HIS A 33 20.24 -21.83 -2.37
N THR A 34 20.64 -23.04 -2.78
CA THR A 34 21.64 -23.22 -3.84
C THR A 34 21.19 -22.59 -5.14
N LEU A 35 19.96 -22.88 -5.57
CA LEU A 35 19.38 -22.34 -6.79
C LEU A 35 19.31 -20.80 -6.76
N ARG A 36 18.88 -20.21 -5.64
CA ARG A 36 18.85 -18.76 -5.47
C ARG A 36 20.24 -18.15 -5.65
N LYS A 37 21.28 -18.75 -5.07
CA LYS A 37 22.67 -18.25 -5.21
C LYS A 37 23.17 -18.37 -6.65
N GLU A 38 22.89 -19.48 -7.32
CA GLU A 38 23.25 -19.65 -8.73
C GLU A 38 22.56 -18.59 -9.62
N LEU A 39 21.26 -18.36 -9.40
CA LEU A 39 20.49 -17.34 -10.12
C LEU A 39 20.96 -15.93 -9.78
N TYR A 40 21.25 -15.63 -8.50
CA TYR A 40 21.82 -14.35 -8.07
C TYR A 40 23.10 -14.06 -8.84
N ILE A 41 24.08 -14.97 -8.83
CA ILE A 41 25.35 -14.82 -9.56
C ILE A 41 25.11 -14.62 -11.06
N ALA A 42 24.16 -15.36 -11.64
CA ALA A 42 23.81 -15.20 -13.05
C ALA A 42 23.17 -13.82 -13.34
N THR A 43 22.45 -13.24 -12.37
CA THR A 43 21.77 -11.94 -12.50
C THR A 43 22.63 -10.73 -12.17
N SER A 44 23.63 -10.85 -11.29
CA SER A 44 24.42 -9.71 -10.79
C SER A 44 25.40 -9.12 -11.81
N ASN A 45 25.70 -9.81 -12.91
CA ASN A 45 26.72 -9.38 -13.88
C ASN A 45 26.17 -8.59 -15.06
N PHE A 46 24.88 -8.31 -15.10
CA PHE A 46 24.21 -7.75 -16.28
C PHE A 46 23.58 -6.40 -15.97
N THR A 47 23.57 -5.53 -16.99
CA THR A 47 22.75 -4.32 -16.93
C THR A 47 21.26 -4.69 -17.07
N PRO A 48 20.34 -3.85 -16.58
CA PRO A 48 18.91 -4.09 -16.69
C PRO A 48 18.44 -4.37 -18.13
N GLU A 49 18.99 -3.67 -19.12
CA GLU A 49 18.65 -3.86 -20.54
C GLU A 49 19.10 -5.22 -21.06
N GLN A 50 20.25 -5.71 -20.61
CA GLN A 50 20.75 -7.03 -20.99
C GLN A 50 19.94 -8.14 -20.33
N PHE A 51 19.34 -7.87 -19.17
CA PHE A 51 18.56 -8.87 -18.44
C PHE A 51 17.07 -8.89 -18.77
N PHE A 52 16.52 -7.79 -19.30
CA PHE A 52 15.11 -7.71 -19.67
C PHE A 52 14.63 -8.85 -20.60
N PRO A 53 15.40 -9.31 -21.61
CA PRO A 53 15.01 -10.47 -22.42
C PRO A 53 14.85 -11.78 -21.62
N PHE A 54 15.51 -11.88 -20.46
CA PHE A 54 15.48 -13.05 -19.57
C PHE A 54 14.47 -12.90 -18.42
N ARG A 55 13.60 -11.88 -18.48
CA ARG A 55 12.64 -11.60 -17.40
C ARG A 55 11.73 -12.79 -17.11
N GLU A 56 11.33 -13.54 -18.14
CA GLU A 56 10.37 -14.66 -18.06
C GLU A 56 11.01 -15.98 -17.62
N THR A 57 12.34 -16.04 -17.51
CA THR A 57 13.10 -17.24 -17.17
C THR A 57 13.89 -17.02 -15.88
N TYR A 58 15.19 -16.74 -16.01
CA TYR A 58 16.11 -16.63 -14.89
C TYR A 58 15.66 -15.58 -13.87
N LEU A 59 15.20 -14.41 -14.32
CA LEU A 59 14.77 -13.34 -13.42
C LEU A 59 13.44 -13.66 -12.74
N ARG A 60 12.46 -14.23 -13.45
CA ARG A 60 11.19 -14.71 -12.87
C ARG A 60 11.45 -15.75 -11.78
N TRP A 61 12.29 -16.74 -12.07
CA TRP A 61 12.65 -17.78 -11.10
C TRP A 61 13.39 -17.20 -9.91
N TYR A 62 14.35 -16.32 -10.15
CA TYR A 62 15.09 -15.64 -9.10
C TYR A 62 14.17 -14.83 -8.19
N SER A 63 13.33 -13.96 -8.78
CA SER A 63 12.31 -13.17 -8.10
C SER A 63 11.42 -14.06 -7.24
N THR A 64 10.86 -15.13 -7.81
CA THR A 64 9.94 -16.01 -7.07
C THR A 64 10.62 -16.63 -5.84
N ILE A 65 11.85 -17.12 -5.99
CA ILE A 65 12.57 -17.78 -4.89
C ILE A 65 13.02 -16.76 -3.84
N ALA A 66 13.55 -15.61 -4.29
CA ALA A 66 14.04 -14.55 -3.44
C ALA A 66 12.92 -13.94 -2.58
N TRP A 67 11.78 -13.58 -3.18
CA TRP A 67 10.64 -13.01 -2.45
C TRP A 67 9.97 -14.03 -1.52
N LYS A 68 9.95 -15.32 -1.86
CA LYS A 68 9.51 -16.37 -0.92
C LYS A 68 10.45 -16.52 0.28
N ARG A 69 11.72 -16.15 0.14
CA ARG A 69 12.78 -16.30 1.14
C ARG A 69 13.36 -14.99 1.62
N LEU A 70 12.61 -13.91 1.45
CA LEU A 70 13.11 -12.55 1.68
C LEU A 70 13.74 -12.44 3.06
N ARG A 71 13.08 -12.97 4.09
CA ARG A 71 13.52 -13.02 5.50
C ARG A 71 14.93 -13.57 5.74
N SER A 72 15.45 -14.43 4.85
CA SER A 72 16.77 -15.06 4.96
C SER A 72 17.88 -14.33 4.20
N LEU A 73 17.52 -13.29 3.44
CA LEU A 73 18.48 -12.52 2.66
C LEU A 73 19.24 -11.59 3.58
N ASP A 74 20.55 -11.49 3.36
CA ASP A 74 21.32 -10.39 3.90
C ASP A 74 20.95 -9.08 3.20
N VAL A 75 21.50 -7.98 3.71
CA VAL A 75 21.14 -6.64 3.24
C VAL A 75 21.54 -6.38 1.78
N PHE A 76 22.65 -6.93 1.31
CA PHE A 76 23.11 -6.75 -0.06
C PHE A 76 22.27 -7.58 -1.03
N GLU A 77 21.94 -8.81 -0.63
CA GLU A 77 21.02 -9.66 -1.37
C GLU A 77 19.63 -9.02 -1.46
N LEU A 78 19.13 -8.40 -0.37
CA LEU A 78 17.87 -7.66 -0.38
C LEU A 78 17.89 -6.50 -1.38
N GLN A 79 18.94 -5.67 -1.35
CA GLN A 79 19.06 -4.54 -2.26
C GLN A 79 19.02 -5.01 -3.72
N HIS A 80 19.76 -6.07 -4.06
CA HIS A 80 19.73 -6.62 -5.41
C HIS A 80 18.33 -7.12 -5.81
N VAL A 81 17.61 -7.77 -4.91
CA VAL A 81 16.22 -8.22 -5.15
C VAL A 81 15.31 -7.02 -5.43
N LEU A 82 15.40 -5.97 -4.62
CA LEU A 82 14.60 -4.76 -4.77
C LEU A 82 14.92 -4.00 -6.07
N GLN A 83 16.20 -3.91 -6.42
CA GLN A 83 16.66 -3.15 -7.59
C GLN A 83 16.27 -3.81 -8.93
N HIS A 84 16.05 -5.12 -8.94
CA HIS A 84 15.93 -5.89 -10.18
C HIS A 84 14.66 -6.71 -10.32
N THR A 85 13.85 -6.86 -9.27
CA THR A 85 12.71 -7.80 -9.29
C THR A 85 11.43 -7.29 -8.63
N PHE A 86 11.37 -6.01 -8.29
CA PHE A 86 10.22 -5.37 -7.66
C PHE A 86 8.96 -5.44 -8.52
N PHE A 87 9.02 -5.05 -9.79
CA PHE A 87 7.89 -5.14 -10.72
C PHE A 87 7.51 -6.60 -10.98
N LEU A 88 8.50 -7.49 -11.17
CA LEU A 88 8.23 -8.91 -11.29
C LEU A 88 7.52 -9.50 -10.07
N ALA A 89 7.83 -9.02 -8.86
CA ALA A 89 7.14 -9.43 -7.65
C ALA A 89 5.66 -9.04 -7.66
N ILE A 90 5.32 -7.88 -8.23
CA ILE A 90 3.93 -7.45 -8.44
C ILE A 90 3.23 -8.38 -9.44
N LEU A 91 3.86 -8.68 -10.57
CA LEU A 91 3.32 -9.61 -11.57
C LEU A 91 3.09 -11.03 -10.98
N GLN A 92 3.90 -11.40 -10.00
CA GLN A 92 3.81 -12.65 -9.25
C GLN A 92 2.92 -12.56 -7.99
N GLU A 93 2.16 -11.48 -7.81
CA GLU A 93 1.24 -11.25 -6.68
C GLU A 93 1.91 -11.45 -5.31
N GLN A 94 3.17 -11.06 -5.19
CA GLN A 94 3.86 -11.09 -3.91
C GLN A 94 3.30 -9.98 -3.01
N LYS A 95 3.05 -10.31 -1.74
CA LYS A 95 2.74 -9.33 -0.69
C LYS A 95 4.00 -8.54 -0.30
N ILE A 96 4.39 -7.59 -1.14
CA ILE A 96 5.68 -6.89 -1.04
C ILE A 96 5.85 -6.19 0.31
N LEU A 97 4.86 -5.39 0.72
CA LEU A 97 4.93 -4.61 1.97
C LEU A 97 5.06 -5.53 3.19
N ASP A 98 4.19 -6.54 3.33
CA ASP A 98 4.24 -7.53 4.41
C ASP A 98 5.61 -8.20 4.50
N LYS A 99 6.17 -8.61 3.35
CA LYS A 99 7.47 -9.29 3.31
C LYS A 99 8.61 -8.37 3.74
N LEU A 100 8.60 -7.11 3.32
CA LEU A 100 9.63 -6.13 3.67
C LEU A 100 9.56 -5.72 5.14
N VAL A 101 8.36 -5.49 5.66
CA VAL A 101 8.14 -5.21 7.08
C VAL A 101 8.62 -6.38 7.93
N SER A 102 8.29 -7.61 7.52
CA SER A 102 8.74 -8.79 8.21
C SER A 102 10.26 -8.99 8.14
N TRP A 103 10.88 -8.64 7.00
CA TRP A 103 12.33 -8.63 6.88
C TRP A 103 12.97 -7.62 7.84
N LEU A 104 12.45 -6.40 7.90
CA LEU A 104 12.91 -5.35 8.84
C LEU A 104 12.79 -5.84 10.29
N ALA A 105 11.63 -6.40 10.66
CA ALA A 105 11.38 -6.88 12.01
C ALA A 105 12.46 -7.85 12.51
N ILE A 106 12.89 -8.77 11.64
CA ILE A 106 13.86 -9.83 11.95
C ILE A 106 15.31 -9.32 11.88
N ASN A 107 15.65 -8.52 10.87
CA ASN A 107 17.05 -8.25 10.51
C ASN A 107 17.61 -6.92 11.03
N THR A 108 16.80 -6.07 11.66
CA THR A 108 17.21 -4.73 12.13
C THR A 108 16.99 -4.52 13.63
N SER A 109 17.27 -5.55 14.42
CA SER A 109 17.32 -5.45 15.89
C SER A 109 18.72 -5.04 16.35
N PRO A 110 18.89 -4.00 17.20
CA PRO A 110 17.87 -3.24 17.94
C PRO A 110 17.20 -2.12 17.11
N TYR A 111 15.98 -1.76 17.53
CA TYR A 111 15.00 -0.89 16.84
C TYR A 111 15.49 0.42 16.23
N SER A 112 16.60 1.00 16.72
CA SER A 112 17.13 2.31 16.27
C SER A 112 17.48 2.34 14.78
N ASP A 113 17.81 1.18 14.21
CA ASP A 113 18.33 1.12 12.85
C ASP A 113 17.24 0.86 11.82
N ARG A 114 16.00 0.53 12.24
CA ARG A 114 14.86 0.22 11.36
C ARG A 114 14.53 1.33 10.38
N GLY A 115 14.32 2.53 10.91
CA GLY A 115 13.98 3.70 10.09
C GLY A 115 15.11 4.03 9.11
N VAL A 116 16.37 3.95 9.56
CA VAL A 116 17.54 4.24 8.72
C VAL A 116 17.72 3.19 7.61
N VAL A 117 17.56 1.89 7.94
CA VAL A 117 17.66 0.81 6.95
C VAL A 117 16.50 0.88 5.96
N TYR A 118 15.29 1.17 6.41
CA TYR A 118 14.17 1.42 5.50
C TYR A 118 14.50 2.59 4.55
N ASP A 119 14.82 3.75 5.12
CA ASP A 119 15.01 5.01 4.39
C ASP A 119 16.15 4.88 3.36
N LYS A 120 17.35 4.56 3.84
CA LYS A 120 18.57 4.58 3.02
C LYS A 120 18.77 3.35 2.17
N MET A 121 18.08 2.24 2.46
CA MET A 121 18.31 0.98 1.76
C MET A 121 17.06 0.49 1.07
N ILE A 122 15.93 0.32 1.75
CA ILE A 122 14.74 -0.24 1.10
C ILE A 122 14.09 0.79 0.17
N ARG A 123 13.71 1.95 0.72
CA ARG A 123 13.02 3.00 -0.01
C ARG A 123 13.90 3.51 -1.15
N ASP A 124 15.12 3.96 -0.84
CA ASP A 124 16.02 4.50 -1.87
C ASP A 124 16.31 3.49 -2.98
N THR A 125 16.50 2.19 -2.67
CA THR A 125 16.74 1.16 -3.71
C THR A 125 15.51 0.92 -4.59
N ILE A 126 14.30 0.92 -4.02
CA ILE A 126 13.06 0.79 -4.81
C ILE A 126 12.87 2.04 -5.68
N LEU A 127 13.01 3.23 -5.11
CA LEU A 127 12.74 4.49 -5.82
C LEU A 127 13.79 4.79 -6.90
N SER A 128 15.02 4.28 -6.75
CA SER A 128 16.08 4.35 -7.77
C SER A 128 16.23 3.05 -8.58
N SER A 129 15.26 2.14 -8.49
CA SER A 129 15.32 0.83 -9.13
C SER A 129 15.47 0.95 -10.64
N GLN A 130 16.45 0.22 -11.17
CA GLN A 130 16.75 0.17 -12.60
C GLN A 130 15.99 -0.95 -13.31
N GLU A 131 15.11 -1.68 -12.62
CA GLU A 131 14.27 -2.69 -13.23
C GLU A 131 13.43 -2.09 -14.36
N VAL A 132 13.51 -2.71 -15.54
CA VAL A 132 12.79 -2.28 -16.74
C VAL A 132 11.36 -2.80 -16.66
N VAL A 133 10.40 -1.88 -16.70
CA VAL A 133 8.97 -2.17 -16.71
C VAL A 133 8.51 -2.54 -18.12
N TYR A 134 8.91 -1.73 -19.11
CA TYR A 134 8.66 -1.97 -20.53
C TYR A 134 9.71 -1.27 -21.41
N MET A 135 9.73 -1.61 -22.70
CA MET A 135 10.59 -0.95 -23.68
C MET A 135 9.82 0.10 -24.49
N GLU A 136 10.25 1.36 -24.44
CA GLU A 136 9.69 2.45 -25.25
C GLU A 136 10.64 2.80 -26.39
N ASN A 137 10.25 2.48 -27.64
CA ASN A 137 11.07 2.76 -28.83
C ASN A 137 12.52 2.21 -28.71
N GLY A 138 12.67 1.02 -28.12
CA GLY A 138 13.96 0.39 -27.88
C GLY A 138 14.76 0.96 -26.69
N LYS A 139 14.20 1.91 -25.93
CA LYS A 139 14.79 2.42 -24.69
C LYS A 139 14.08 1.84 -23.47
N PRO A 140 14.81 1.51 -22.39
CA PRO A 140 14.20 1.02 -21.17
C PRO A 140 13.41 2.12 -20.46
N PHE A 141 12.18 1.80 -20.09
CA PHE A 141 11.39 2.55 -19.12
C PHE A 141 11.48 1.83 -17.77
N THR A 142 12.20 2.43 -16.82
CA THR A 142 12.55 1.81 -15.53
C THR A 142 11.59 2.23 -14.41
N ILE A 143 11.65 1.56 -13.27
CA ILE A 143 10.93 1.96 -12.05
C ILE A 143 11.34 3.37 -11.61
N GLU A 144 12.63 3.72 -11.65
CA GLU A 144 13.08 5.09 -11.33
C GLU A 144 12.38 6.15 -12.21
N LYS A 145 12.26 5.91 -13.52
CA LYS A 145 11.56 6.84 -14.42
C LYS A 145 10.07 6.91 -14.08
N LEU A 146 9.46 5.79 -13.72
CA LEU A 146 8.07 5.77 -13.27
C LEU A 146 7.88 6.59 -12.00
N VAL A 147 8.79 6.49 -11.03
CA VAL A 147 8.76 7.27 -9.78
C VAL A 147 8.80 8.77 -10.08
N GLN A 148 9.67 9.20 -10.99
CA GLN A 148 9.75 10.60 -11.42
C GLN A 148 8.43 11.09 -12.03
N GLU A 149 7.79 10.26 -12.86
CA GLU A 149 6.48 10.57 -13.43
C GLU A 149 5.38 10.63 -12.35
N VAL A 150 5.35 9.67 -11.40
CA VAL A 150 4.38 9.64 -10.30
C VAL A 150 4.47 10.92 -9.45
N ILE A 151 5.68 11.33 -9.07
CA ILE A 151 5.90 12.58 -8.31
C ILE A 151 5.44 13.80 -9.13
N ALA A 152 5.71 13.81 -10.44
CA ALA A 152 5.29 14.91 -11.31
C ALA A 152 3.75 14.96 -11.52
N LEU A 153 3.05 13.84 -11.36
CA LEU A 153 1.59 13.75 -11.53
C LEU A 153 0.82 14.28 -10.32
N ASP A 154 1.36 14.18 -9.11
CA ASP A 154 0.69 14.66 -7.89
C ASP A 154 0.42 16.18 -7.91
N ASN A 155 1.11 16.93 -8.78
CA ASN A 155 0.90 18.36 -9.01
C ASN A 155 -0.01 18.69 -10.20
N LYS A 156 -0.61 17.70 -10.86
CA LYS A 156 -1.46 17.88 -12.05
C LYS A 156 -2.93 17.64 -11.75
N ASP A 157 -3.80 18.18 -12.60
CA ASP A 157 -5.25 17.94 -12.53
C ASP A 157 -5.62 16.46 -12.77
N SER A 158 -6.83 16.10 -12.34
CA SER A 158 -7.35 14.73 -12.40
C SER A 158 -7.43 14.17 -13.83
N LEU A 159 -7.67 15.03 -14.82
CA LEU A 159 -7.75 14.61 -16.22
C LEU A 159 -6.37 14.22 -16.76
N ALA A 160 -5.34 15.02 -16.48
CA ALA A 160 -3.96 14.72 -16.86
C ALA A 160 -3.45 13.43 -16.18
N GLN A 161 -3.84 13.19 -14.93
CA GLN A 161 -3.55 11.95 -14.22
C GLN A 161 -4.23 10.74 -14.89
N ALA A 162 -5.54 10.84 -15.17
CA ALA A 162 -6.29 9.78 -15.84
C ALA A 162 -5.75 9.47 -17.24
N GLU A 163 -5.35 10.49 -18.01
CA GLU A 163 -4.72 10.32 -19.32
C GLU A 163 -3.39 9.57 -19.21
N TYR A 164 -2.56 9.92 -18.22
CA TYR A 164 -1.30 9.23 -17.99
C TYR A 164 -1.55 7.76 -17.66
N PHE A 165 -2.44 7.47 -16.70
CA PHE A 165 -2.74 6.10 -16.29
C PHE A 165 -3.28 5.28 -17.46
N SER A 166 -4.18 5.83 -18.27
CA SER A 166 -4.68 5.14 -19.47
C SER A 166 -3.58 4.82 -20.48
N LYS A 167 -2.63 5.76 -20.71
CA LYS A 167 -1.48 5.52 -21.60
C LYS A 167 -0.53 4.48 -21.02
N PHE A 168 -0.25 4.55 -19.72
CA PHE A 168 0.62 3.62 -19.03
C PHE A 168 0.04 2.20 -19.04
N GLU A 169 -1.25 2.04 -18.72
CA GLU A 169 -1.97 0.76 -18.78
C GLU A 169 -1.86 0.12 -20.17
N LYS A 170 -2.09 0.89 -21.24
CA LYS A 170 -1.93 0.40 -22.62
C LYS A 170 -0.51 -0.08 -22.92
N ARG A 171 0.52 0.59 -22.41
CA ARG A 171 1.93 0.18 -22.60
C ARG A 171 2.23 -1.12 -21.87
N ILE A 172 1.78 -1.25 -20.62
CA ILE A 172 1.91 -2.49 -19.85
C ILE A 172 1.15 -3.64 -20.53
N ALA A 173 -0.08 -3.41 -20.99
CA ALA A 173 -0.86 -4.41 -21.70
C ALA A 173 -0.14 -4.92 -22.96
N LEU A 174 0.47 -4.03 -23.74
CA LEU A 174 1.25 -4.42 -24.92
C LEU A 174 2.47 -5.26 -24.54
N GLU A 175 3.16 -4.89 -23.47
CA GLU A 175 4.36 -5.58 -22.98
C GLU A 175 4.02 -6.99 -22.46
N LEU A 176 2.89 -7.14 -21.76
CA LEU A 176 2.48 -8.42 -21.16
C LEU A 176 1.71 -9.34 -22.12
N LYS A 177 1.21 -8.84 -23.26
CA LYS A 177 0.42 -9.64 -24.22
C LYS A 177 1.11 -10.93 -24.71
N LYS A 178 2.45 -10.97 -24.68
CA LYS A 178 3.26 -12.13 -25.10
C LYS A 178 4.08 -12.73 -23.95
N SER A 179 3.85 -12.31 -22.71
CA SER A 179 4.56 -12.79 -21.53
C SER A 179 3.83 -13.97 -20.88
N TYR A 180 4.45 -14.54 -19.85
CA TYR A 180 3.78 -15.52 -18.98
C TYR A 180 2.64 -14.92 -18.15
N PHE A 181 2.50 -13.59 -18.17
CA PHE A 181 1.54 -12.81 -17.37
C PHE A 181 0.42 -12.21 -18.23
N ASN A 182 0.18 -12.75 -19.43
CA ASN A 182 -0.79 -12.23 -20.39
C ASN A 182 -2.25 -12.28 -19.90
N ASP A 183 -2.57 -13.18 -18.96
CA ASP A 183 -3.91 -13.36 -18.41
C ASP A 183 -4.17 -12.52 -17.14
N ARG A 184 -3.21 -11.68 -16.74
CA ARG A 184 -3.34 -10.84 -15.55
C ARG A 184 -4.22 -9.62 -15.82
N ASP A 185 -4.91 -9.17 -14.76
CA ASP A 185 -5.59 -7.88 -14.76
C ASP A 185 -4.57 -6.73 -14.79
N ILE A 186 -4.46 -6.10 -15.97
CA ILE A 186 -3.51 -5.01 -16.21
C ILE A 186 -3.84 -3.80 -15.34
N ASN A 187 -5.13 -3.50 -15.14
CA ASN A 187 -5.55 -2.37 -14.33
C ASN A 187 -5.13 -2.58 -12.87
N ALA A 188 -5.40 -3.77 -12.32
CA ALA A 188 -4.97 -4.13 -10.97
C ALA A 188 -3.43 -4.08 -10.81
N ILE A 189 -2.66 -4.54 -11.80
CA ILE A 189 -1.18 -4.44 -11.79
C ILE A 189 -0.74 -2.98 -11.73
N VAL A 190 -1.30 -2.12 -12.57
CA VAL A 190 -0.94 -0.70 -12.64
C VAL A 190 -1.28 0.00 -11.33
N LEU A 191 -2.50 -0.21 -10.81
CA LEU A 191 -2.92 0.37 -9.53
C LEU A 191 -2.05 -0.11 -8.38
N THR A 192 -1.70 -1.39 -8.33
CA THR A 192 -0.81 -1.95 -7.30
C THR A 192 0.59 -1.35 -7.39
N LEU A 193 1.16 -1.25 -8.59
CA LEU A 193 2.49 -0.67 -8.80
C LEU A 193 2.52 0.79 -8.36
N ILE A 194 1.57 1.60 -8.83
CA ILE A 194 1.55 3.03 -8.51
C ILE A 194 1.23 3.25 -7.04
N GLY A 195 0.28 2.50 -6.47
CA GLY A 195 -0.06 2.55 -5.06
C GLY A 195 1.12 2.20 -4.16
N LEU A 196 1.89 1.15 -4.50
CA LEU A 196 3.10 0.81 -3.77
C LEU A 196 4.17 1.90 -3.88
N LEU A 197 4.42 2.44 -5.07
CA LEU A 197 5.40 3.52 -5.23
C LEU A 197 5.01 4.77 -4.42
N LYS A 198 3.74 5.18 -4.47
CA LYS A 198 3.21 6.28 -3.63
C LYS A 198 3.38 5.98 -2.14
N THR A 199 3.11 4.75 -1.73
CA THR A 199 3.32 4.30 -0.35
C THR A 199 4.78 4.46 0.07
N PHE A 200 5.74 4.01 -0.75
CA PHE A 200 7.17 4.17 -0.45
C PHE A 200 7.61 5.63 -0.43
N ILE A 201 7.06 6.49 -1.30
CA ILE A 201 7.33 7.93 -1.32
C ILE A 201 6.82 8.60 -0.03
N ALA A 202 5.61 8.24 0.41
CA ALA A 202 4.92 8.90 1.52
C ALA A 202 5.40 8.46 2.91
N ILE A 203 5.84 7.20 3.07
CA ILE A 203 6.27 6.71 4.38
C ILE A 203 7.59 7.36 4.81
N GLU A 204 7.52 8.13 5.89
CA GLU A 204 8.64 8.69 6.60
C GLU A 204 9.35 7.65 7.48
N LYS A 205 10.66 7.84 7.70
CA LYS A 205 11.49 6.86 8.42
C LYS A 205 11.08 6.70 9.88
N GLU A 206 10.51 7.74 10.47
CA GLU A 206 9.97 7.80 11.84
C GLU A 206 8.80 6.83 12.00
N ASN A 207 7.97 6.65 10.97
CA ASN A 207 6.75 5.85 11.00
C ASN A 207 7.00 4.34 10.82
N ILE A 208 8.21 3.94 10.39
CA ILE A 208 8.55 2.54 10.11
C ILE A 208 8.47 1.67 11.35
N HIS A 209 8.84 2.20 12.51
CA HIS A 209 8.73 1.43 13.75
C HIS A 209 7.27 1.06 14.04
N SER A 210 6.37 2.04 13.95
CA SER A 210 4.92 1.88 14.10
C SER A 210 4.36 0.88 13.10
N MET A 211 4.74 0.99 11.82
CA MET A 211 4.30 0.03 10.80
C MET A 211 4.75 -1.40 11.09
N VAL A 212 6.01 -1.59 11.52
CA VAL A 212 6.52 -2.91 11.89
C VAL A 212 5.77 -3.48 13.09
N LEU A 213 5.52 -2.67 14.10
CA LEU A 213 4.74 -3.09 15.27
C LEU A 213 3.30 -3.46 14.88
N LEU A 214 2.64 -2.63 14.09
CA LEU A 214 1.26 -2.86 13.65
C LEU A 214 1.09 -4.18 12.91
N LEU A 215 2.03 -4.52 12.01
CA LEU A 215 1.92 -5.72 11.18
C LEU A 215 2.42 -7.00 11.85
N GLU A 216 3.42 -6.93 12.72
CA GLU A 216 4.00 -8.13 13.37
C GLU A 216 3.45 -8.38 14.78
N SER A 217 2.95 -7.36 15.47
CA SER A 217 2.44 -7.46 16.84
C SER A 217 1.41 -6.36 17.12
N PRO A 218 0.23 -6.42 16.46
CA PRO A 218 -0.78 -5.37 16.55
C PRO A 218 -1.21 -5.09 17.99
N GLU A 219 -1.25 -6.11 18.87
CA GLU A 219 -1.60 -5.87 20.27
C GLU A 219 -0.60 -4.93 20.96
N ARG A 220 0.71 -5.15 20.72
CA ARG A 220 1.78 -4.30 21.27
C ARG A 220 1.77 -2.90 20.68
N PHE A 221 1.40 -2.77 19.40
CA PHE A 221 1.22 -1.47 18.78
C PHE A 221 0.13 -0.67 19.51
N PHE A 222 -1.05 -1.26 19.71
CA PHE A 222 -2.14 -0.57 20.40
C PHE A 222 -1.84 -0.32 21.88
N GLU A 223 -1.18 -1.24 22.58
CA GLU A 223 -0.70 -1.00 23.95
C GLU A 223 0.25 0.21 24.02
N THR A 224 1.20 0.29 23.09
CA THR A 224 2.13 1.42 22.99
C THR A 224 1.37 2.70 22.69
N LEU A 225 0.49 2.69 21.68
CA LEU A 225 -0.32 3.84 21.29
C LEU A 225 -1.20 4.34 22.44
N HIS A 226 -1.83 3.44 23.20
CA HIS A 226 -2.65 3.79 24.37
C HIS A 226 -1.83 4.36 25.53
N SER A 227 -0.53 4.07 25.60
CA SER A 227 0.37 4.62 26.62
C SER A 227 0.88 6.04 26.30
N LEU A 228 0.83 6.46 25.04
CA LEU A 228 1.25 7.79 24.59
C LEU A 228 0.20 8.87 24.93
N ASN A 229 0.64 10.12 25.09
CA ASN A 229 -0.25 11.28 25.23
C ASN A 229 -0.89 11.68 23.87
N LYS A 230 -1.83 12.64 23.83
CA LYS A 230 -2.57 13.01 22.61
C LYS A 230 -1.63 13.46 21.46
N GLU A 231 -0.61 14.23 21.79
CA GLU A 231 0.34 14.79 20.82
C GLU A 231 1.29 13.70 20.29
N GLU A 232 1.80 12.85 21.19
CA GLU A 232 2.63 11.69 20.84
C GLU A 232 1.86 10.63 20.03
N ARG A 233 0.55 10.48 20.28
CA ARG A 233 -0.31 9.59 19.48
C ARG A 233 -0.52 10.12 18.07
N ALA A 234 -0.76 11.43 17.93
CA ALA A 234 -0.91 12.06 16.62
C ALA A 234 0.38 11.90 15.81
N GLU A 235 1.54 12.16 16.42
CA GLU A 235 2.85 11.96 15.80
C GLU A 235 3.10 10.49 15.42
N ALA A 236 2.81 9.53 16.31
CA ALA A 236 2.99 8.10 16.03
C ALA A 236 2.08 7.55 14.92
N LEU A 237 0.97 8.23 14.63
CA LEU A 237 0.03 7.94 13.55
C LEU A 237 0.33 8.72 12.27
N GLY A 238 1.31 9.64 12.29
CA GLY A 238 1.61 10.53 11.16
C GLY A 238 0.57 11.62 10.92
N ILE A 239 -0.25 11.94 11.94
CA ILE A 239 -1.24 13.02 11.88
C ILE A 239 -0.49 14.35 12.07
N PRO A 240 -0.59 15.30 11.12
CA PRO A 240 0.07 16.59 11.27
C PRO A 240 -0.44 17.31 12.53
N PRO A 241 0.43 18.02 13.28
CA PRO A 241 0.00 18.72 14.48
C PRO A 241 -1.04 19.77 14.12
N GLU A 242 -2.19 19.77 14.84
CA GLU A 242 -3.22 20.81 14.72
C GLU A 242 -2.55 22.19 14.76
N GLU A 243 -2.66 22.95 13.66
CA GLU A 243 -2.18 24.33 13.64
C GLU A 243 -2.93 25.10 14.72
N LYS A 244 -2.23 25.43 15.81
CA LYS A 244 -2.78 26.30 16.85
C LYS A 244 -3.24 27.58 16.15
N PRO A 245 -4.51 28.01 16.33
CA PRO A 245 -5.00 29.21 15.68
C PRO A 245 -4.04 30.35 16.03
N THR A 246 -3.51 31.00 14.99
CA THR A 246 -2.65 32.16 15.16
C THR A 246 -3.47 33.22 15.88
N GLU A 247 -3.19 33.46 17.15
CA GLU A 247 -3.78 34.56 17.91
C GLU A 247 -3.45 35.87 17.18
N SER A 248 -4.42 36.38 16.42
CA SER A 248 -4.39 37.77 15.97
C SER A 248 -4.36 38.64 17.21
N GLN A 249 -3.22 39.28 17.45
CA GLN A 249 -3.06 40.31 18.44
C GLN A 249 -3.97 41.49 18.09
N VAL A 250 -5.20 41.46 18.61
CA VAL A 250 -6.02 42.65 18.78
C VAL A 250 -5.72 43.16 20.18
N GLU A 251 -4.90 44.21 20.27
CA GLU A 251 -4.78 44.99 21.50
C GLU A 251 -6.17 45.51 21.88
N MET A 252 -6.63 45.14 23.07
CA MET A 252 -7.68 45.88 23.75
C MET A 252 -7.28 46.17 25.20
N PRO A 253 -7.70 47.33 25.73
CA PRO A 253 -7.12 47.93 26.91
C PRO A 253 -7.60 47.25 28.19
N THR A 254 -6.70 47.31 29.16
CA THR A 254 -6.78 46.83 30.54
C THR A 254 -8.04 47.34 31.26
N GLN A 255 -8.83 46.43 31.86
CA GLN A 255 -9.49 46.71 33.13
C GLN A 255 -9.98 45.45 33.88
N SER A 256 -9.43 45.32 35.09
CA SER A 256 -10.05 44.88 36.34
C SER A 256 -10.67 43.47 36.45
N GLU A 257 -9.97 42.68 37.25
CA GLU A 257 -10.42 41.53 38.03
C GLU A 257 -11.90 41.58 38.47
N LYS A 258 -12.62 40.53 38.07
CA LYS A 258 -13.61 39.86 38.90
C LYS A 258 -13.68 38.40 38.46
N SER A 259 -13.29 37.50 39.34
CA SER A 259 -13.45 36.06 39.17
C SER A 259 -14.91 35.73 38.88
N ALA A 260 -15.16 35.28 37.66
CA ALA A 260 -16.31 34.49 37.30
C ALA A 260 -15.76 33.15 36.80
N GLU A 261 -16.29 32.06 37.35
CA GLU A 261 -16.03 30.70 36.93
C GLU A 261 -16.09 30.63 35.40
N ILE A 262 -14.99 30.18 34.80
CA ILE A 262 -14.96 29.82 33.39
C ILE A 262 -15.93 28.64 33.26
N PRO A 263 -17.02 28.75 32.48
CA PRO A 263 -17.81 27.58 32.14
C PRO A 263 -16.86 26.62 31.45
N GLN A 264 -16.72 25.41 31.98
CA GLN A 264 -16.10 24.33 31.23
C GLN A 264 -16.81 24.30 29.88
N VAL A 265 -16.07 24.63 28.81
CA VAL A 265 -16.51 24.31 27.46
C VAL A 265 -16.55 22.79 27.45
N GLU A 266 -17.73 22.23 27.66
CA GLU A 266 -18.02 20.86 27.28
C GLU A 266 -17.64 20.77 25.81
N THR A 267 -16.49 20.14 25.53
CA THR A 267 -16.25 19.52 24.24
C THR A 267 -17.36 18.49 24.10
N VAL A 268 -18.46 18.89 23.47
CA VAL A 268 -19.53 17.99 23.07
C VAL A 268 -18.83 16.94 22.22
N ALA A 269 -18.71 15.72 22.75
CA ALA A 269 -18.25 14.59 21.96
C ALA A 269 -19.27 14.43 20.84
N VAL A 270 -18.94 14.95 19.66
CA VAL A 270 -19.85 14.90 18.52
C VAL A 270 -19.91 13.44 18.06
N ASP A 271 -21.13 12.92 17.91
CA ASP A 271 -21.37 11.53 17.57
C ASP A 271 -21.47 11.36 16.05
N PHE A 272 -20.93 10.27 15.50
CA PHE A 272 -20.87 10.03 14.05
C PHE A 272 -22.25 10.13 13.34
N PRO A 273 -23.35 9.57 13.87
CA PRO A 273 -24.67 9.69 13.24
C PRO A 273 -25.16 11.14 13.11
N GLN A 274 -24.77 12.00 14.05
CA GLN A 274 -25.14 13.42 14.01
C GLN A 274 -24.41 14.13 12.86
N GLU A 275 -23.11 13.90 12.70
CA GLU A 275 -22.32 14.46 11.60
C GLU A 275 -22.75 13.90 10.24
N LEU A 276 -23.03 12.60 10.17
CA LEU A 276 -23.60 11.98 8.96
C LEU A 276 -24.90 12.66 8.53
N GLY A 277 -25.77 13.02 9.49
CA GLY A 277 -27.01 13.73 9.22
C GLY A 277 -26.81 15.14 8.64
N LEU A 278 -25.72 15.83 9.04
CA LEU A 278 -25.34 17.15 8.53
C LEU A 278 -24.72 17.06 7.13
N HIS A 279 -23.95 16.00 6.88
CA HIS A 279 -23.18 15.81 5.64
C HIS A 279 -23.79 14.83 4.63
N LYS A 280 -25.09 14.51 4.75
CA LYS A 280 -25.74 13.58 3.82
C LYS A 280 -25.81 14.07 2.36
N HIS A 281 -25.67 15.38 2.14
CA HIS A 281 -25.76 15.98 0.79
C HIS A 281 -24.41 16.04 0.06
N ASP A 282 -23.32 15.96 0.82
CA ASP A 282 -21.92 15.98 0.37
C ASP A 282 -21.16 14.74 0.86
N PHE A 283 -21.90 13.68 1.20
CA PHE A 283 -21.38 12.45 1.81
C PHE A 283 -20.16 11.90 1.10
N ALA A 284 -20.16 11.91 -0.24
CA ALA A 284 -19.07 11.34 -1.02
C ALA A 284 -17.72 12.04 -0.79
N LEU A 285 -17.74 13.36 -0.54
CA LEU A 285 -16.53 14.12 -0.24
C LEU A 285 -16.16 13.99 1.24
N TRP A 286 -17.16 14.09 2.12
CA TRP A 286 -16.98 14.12 3.57
C TRP A 286 -16.51 12.78 4.16
N ILE A 287 -17.02 11.65 3.67
CA ILE A 287 -16.81 10.34 4.31
C ILE A 287 -15.36 9.84 4.22
N LEU A 288 -14.56 10.38 3.30
CA LEU A 288 -13.15 10.03 3.12
C LEU A 288 -12.19 10.96 3.86
N GLU A 289 -12.69 12.03 4.47
CA GLU A 289 -11.86 12.93 5.28
C GLU A 289 -11.30 12.16 6.49
N GLU A 290 -10.05 12.44 6.83
CA GLU A 290 -9.33 11.71 7.88
C GLU A 290 -10.04 11.81 9.24
N ASP A 291 -10.52 13.00 9.59
CA ASP A 291 -11.27 13.25 10.82
C ASP A 291 -12.60 12.49 10.84
N THR A 292 -13.28 12.39 9.70
CA THR A 292 -14.52 11.64 9.54
C THR A 292 -14.30 10.13 9.70
N LEU A 293 -13.25 9.59 9.10
CA LEU A 293 -12.89 8.18 9.25
C LEU A 293 -12.47 7.86 10.68
N ALA A 294 -11.77 8.77 11.37
CA ALA A 294 -11.43 8.64 12.78
C ALA A 294 -12.68 8.66 13.66
N LEU A 295 -13.63 9.57 13.39
CA LEU A 295 -14.91 9.67 14.07
C LEU A 295 -15.75 8.39 13.87
N LEU A 296 -15.81 7.89 12.64
CA LEU A 296 -16.45 6.62 12.30
C LEU A 296 -15.84 5.47 13.11
N LEU A 297 -14.51 5.31 13.15
CA LEU A 297 -13.88 4.25 13.93
C LEU A 297 -14.14 4.39 15.43
N SER A 298 -14.15 5.62 15.96
CA SER A 298 -14.48 5.88 17.36
C SER A 298 -15.91 5.41 17.67
N TRP A 299 -16.87 5.75 16.81
CA TRP A 299 -18.25 5.33 16.92
C TRP A 299 -18.40 3.81 16.80
N MET A 300 -17.73 3.18 15.83
CA MET A 300 -17.75 1.72 15.63
C MET A 300 -17.18 0.96 16.85
N LYS A 301 -16.18 1.51 17.53
CA LYS A 301 -15.59 0.93 18.76
C LYS A 301 -16.52 1.01 19.97
N SER A 302 -17.57 1.83 19.93
CA SER A 302 -18.56 1.89 21.01
C SER A 302 -19.43 0.62 21.09
N PHE A 303 -19.44 -0.19 20.02
CA PHE A 303 -20.19 -1.43 19.94
C PHE A 303 -19.36 -2.63 20.43
N GLY A 304 -20.02 -3.57 21.11
CA GLY A 304 -19.36 -4.76 21.66
C GLY A 304 -18.96 -5.84 20.64
N SER A 305 -19.33 -5.69 19.35
CA SER A 305 -18.88 -6.56 18.27
C SER A 305 -18.85 -5.85 16.92
N ALA A 306 -17.95 -6.27 16.03
CA ALA A 306 -17.83 -5.74 14.67
C ALA A 306 -19.10 -5.95 13.85
N ASP A 307 -19.76 -7.11 13.98
CA ASP A 307 -21.03 -7.40 13.27
C ASP A 307 -22.16 -6.45 13.71
N ILE A 308 -22.25 -6.13 15.00
CA ILE A 308 -23.25 -5.18 15.52
C ILE A 308 -22.93 -3.77 15.04
N ALA A 309 -21.66 -3.37 15.10
CA ALA A 309 -21.20 -2.07 14.62
C ALA A 309 -21.52 -1.87 13.13
N HIS A 310 -21.20 -2.88 12.30
CA HIS A 310 -21.44 -2.83 10.85
C HIS A 310 -22.93 -2.79 10.51
N ALA A 311 -23.75 -3.58 11.22
CA ALA A 311 -25.21 -3.52 11.08
C ALA A 311 -25.81 -2.17 11.49
N ALA A 312 -25.28 -1.56 12.57
CA ALA A 312 -25.67 -0.21 12.99
C ALA A 312 -25.28 0.82 11.94
N LEU A 313 -24.05 0.77 11.42
CA LEU A 313 -23.58 1.66 10.36
C LEU A 313 -24.45 1.56 9.10
N ALA A 314 -24.71 0.34 8.63
CA ALA A 314 -25.55 0.12 7.46
C ALA A 314 -26.98 0.68 7.69
N THR A 315 -27.48 0.63 8.92
CA THR A 315 -28.78 1.22 9.28
C THR A 315 -28.74 2.75 9.22
N GLU A 316 -27.72 3.37 9.81
CA GLU A 316 -27.55 4.83 9.79
C GLU A 316 -27.38 5.39 8.37
N LEU A 317 -26.57 4.72 7.55
CA LEU A 317 -26.34 5.10 6.16
C LEU A 317 -27.62 4.96 5.32
N LYS A 318 -28.37 3.86 5.47
CA LYS A 318 -29.67 3.67 4.78
C LYS A 318 -30.73 4.70 5.19
N GLN A 319 -30.67 5.23 6.41
CA GLN A 319 -31.60 6.25 6.89
C GLN A 319 -31.26 7.66 6.40
N ASN A 320 -29.97 7.96 6.22
CA ASN A 320 -29.51 9.30 5.89
C ASN A 320 -29.24 9.50 4.38
N LEU A 321 -28.92 8.43 3.65
CA LEU A 321 -28.61 8.49 2.22
C LEU A 321 -29.82 8.08 1.34
N PRO A 322 -29.83 8.44 0.05
CA PRO A 322 -30.87 8.03 -0.89
C PRO A 322 -31.02 6.50 -1.01
N GLN A 323 -32.25 6.03 -1.28
CA GLN A 323 -32.48 4.61 -1.56
C GLN A 323 -31.86 4.15 -2.89
N GLU A 324 -31.91 5.01 -3.91
CA GLU A 324 -31.20 4.82 -5.16
C GLU A 324 -29.85 5.54 -5.08
N LEU A 325 -28.77 4.77 -5.11
CA LEU A 325 -27.41 5.29 -5.00
C LEU A 325 -26.90 5.67 -6.38
N ASP A 326 -26.33 6.87 -6.51
CA ASP A 326 -25.48 7.19 -7.65
C ASP A 326 -24.13 6.45 -7.56
N ASP A 327 -23.43 6.39 -8.69
CA ASP A 327 -22.16 5.67 -8.80
C ASP A 327 -21.10 6.22 -7.84
N GLU A 328 -21.12 7.54 -7.58
CA GLU A 328 -20.18 8.21 -6.71
C GLU A 328 -20.37 7.77 -5.25
N THR A 329 -21.59 7.89 -4.73
CA THR A 329 -21.97 7.46 -3.38
C THR A 329 -21.73 5.96 -3.18
N ALA A 330 -22.09 5.14 -4.17
CA ALA A 330 -21.85 3.70 -4.12
C ALA A 330 -20.35 3.36 -4.07
N THR A 331 -19.52 4.04 -4.86
CA THR A 331 -18.05 3.87 -4.83
C THR A 331 -17.48 4.23 -3.47
N MET A 332 -17.97 5.31 -2.86
CA MET A 332 -17.53 5.73 -1.52
C MET A 332 -17.94 4.71 -0.45
N LEU A 333 -19.14 4.15 -0.53
CA LEU A 333 -19.59 3.10 0.39
C LEU A 333 -18.72 1.82 0.29
N LEU A 334 -18.28 1.43 -0.91
CA LEU A 334 -17.34 0.32 -1.10
C LEU A 334 -15.95 0.62 -0.53
N GLN A 335 -15.50 1.88 -0.61
CA GLN A 335 -14.25 2.31 0.01
C GLN A 335 -14.35 2.29 1.53
N VAL A 336 -15.48 2.72 2.10
CA VAL A 336 -15.76 2.60 3.54
C VAL A 336 -15.74 1.13 3.96
N ASP A 337 -16.38 0.21 3.25
CA ASP A 337 -16.32 -1.23 3.57
C ASP A 337 -14.89 -1.78 3.54
N THR A 338 -14.09 -1.34 2.58
CA THR A 338 -12.67 -1.71 2.48
C THR A 338 -11.87 -1.17 3.65
N PHE A 339 -12.10 0.09 4.01
CA PHE A 339 -11.51 0.72 5.19
C PHE A 339 -11.89 -0.01 6.48
N LEU A 340 -13.16 -0.36 6.67
CA LEU A 340 -13.64 -1.09 7.85
C LEU A 340 -13.05 -2.50 7.93
N ARG A 341 -12.94 -3.21 6.80
CA ARG A 341 -12.25 -4.52 6.74
C ARG A 341 -10.80 -4.40 7.21
N ASN A 342 -10.10 -3.37 6.77
CA ASN A 342 -8.70 -3.12 7.17
C ASN A 342 -8.57 -2.76 8.66
N ASN A 343 -9.65 -2.28 9.29
CA ASN A 343 -9.70 -1.89 10.70
C ASN A 343 -10.41 -2.91 11.61
N ASN A 344 -10.57 -4.17 11.19
CA ASN A 344 -11.25 -5.25 11.93
C ASN A 344 -12.74 -4.99 12.23
N PHE A 345 -13.39 -4.12 11.47
CA PHE A 345 -14.83 -3.85 11.49
C PHE A 345 -15.54 -4.37 10.23
N GLY A 346 -14.87 -5.22 9.45
CA GLY A 346 -15.41 -5.78 8.22
C GLY A 346 -16.54 -6.78 8.46
N SER A 347 -17.58 -6.70 7.64
CA SER A 347 -18.63 -7.71 7.54
C SER A 347 -18.33 -8.73 6.44
N LYS A 348 -19.00 -9.88 6.49
CA LYS A 348 -19.02 -10.87 5.40
C LYS A 348 -19.78 -10.39 4.17
N LYS A 349 -20.60 -9.34 4.30
CA LYS A 349 -21.37 -8.73 3.21
C LYS A 349 -21.00 -7.26 3.11
N ASP A 350 -20.72 -6.83 1.89
CA ASP A 350 -20.62 -5.39 1.57
C ASP A 350 -21.98 -4.72 1.81
N MET A 351 -21.97 -3.44 2.19
CA MET A 351 -23.17 -2.63 2.42
C MET A 351 -23.98 -2.38 1.15
N VAL A 352 -23.28 -2.37 0.01
CA VAL A 352 -23.85 -2.17 -1.32
C VAL A 352 -23.30 -3.20 -2.31
N TYR A 353 -24.09 -3.51 -3.33
CA TYR A 353 -23.72 -4.40 -4.43
C TYR A 353 -24.18 -3.84 -5.77
N PHE A 354 -23.52 -4.24 -6.86
CA PHE A 354 -23.94 -3.89 -8.22
C PHE A 354 -24.99 -4.90 -8.70
N ASN A 355 -26.20 -4.44 -9.02
CA ASN A 355 -27.26 -5.28 -9.57
C ASN A 355 -27.13 -5.33 -11.10
N GLU A 356 -26.67 -6.47 -11.62
CA GLU A 356 -26.46 -6.68 -13.06
C GLU A 356 -27.75 -6.61 -13.89
N GLU A 357 -28.91 -6.91 -13.29
CA GLU A 357 -30.20 -6.89 -14.02
C GLU A 357 -30.69 -5.45 -14.25
N THR A 358 -30.49 -4.56 -13.27
CA THR A 358 -30.90 -3.16 -13.35
C THR A 358 -29.78 -2.24 -13.83
N GLY A 359 -28.53 -2.71 -13.78
CA GLY A 359 -27.34 -1.92 -14.10
C GLY A 359 -27.08 -0.80 -13.09
N THR A 360 -27.52 -0.96 -11.85
CA THR A 360 -27.44 0.07 -10.79
C THR A 360 -26.91 -0.50 -9.48
N PHE A 361 -26.33 0.35 -8.64
CA PHE A 361 -25.97 -0.03 -7.28
C PHE A 361 -27.20 -0.13 -6.37
N SER A 362 -27.19 -1.11 -5.48
CA SER A 362 -28.27 -1.38 -4.54
C SER A 362 -27.72 -1.68 -3.15
N TRP A 363 -28.48 -1.32 -2.12
CA TRP A 363 -28.21 -1.69 -0.75
C TRP A 363 -28.34 -3.21 -0.55
N SER A 364 -27.36 -3.84 0.11
CA SER A 364 -27.35 -5.28 0.47
C SER A 364 -28.35 -5.69 1.54
#